data_AF-A0A8T2XED7-F1
#
_entry.id   AF-A0A8T2XED7-F1
#
_cell.length_a   1.000
_cell.length_b   1.000
_cell.length_c   1.000
_cell.angle_alpha   90.00
_cell.angle_beta   90.00
_cell.angle_gamma   90.00
#
_symmetry.space_group_name_H-M   'P 1'
#
loop_
_entity.id
_entity.type
_entity.pdbx_description
1 polymer ?
#
loop_
_entity_poly.entity_id
_entity_poly.type
_entity_poly.pdbx_seq_one_letter_code
_entity_poly.pdbx_strand_id
1 'polypeptide(L)'
;MGFLVGSQNGVSGGGCFRSLIRRKQVDSVHFKRHGHHQLAKELSVPHLIAIGVGSTIGAGIYILVGTVAREHSGPALFISFLIAGIAAALSAFCYAELASRCPSAGSAYHYSYICVGEGVAWLIGWALILEYTIGGSAVARGISPNLALFFGGQDSLPFFLARQHIPGLDVAVDPCAAVLVLVVTGLLCVGIKESTLAQAVVTSINVCAMLFIIIAGSYLGFKTGWAGYELPAGYFPFGVDGMLAGSATVFFAYIGFDSVASTAEEVKNPQRDLPLGIGLALSICCCLYMLVSVVIVGLVPYYAMDPDTPISSAFAAYGMQWAAYLVAAGAVMALCSTLMGSILPQPRILMAMARDGLLPSFFSDINKKSQVPVKSTLVTGLGSAVLAFFMDVSQLAGMVSVGTLLAFTMVAISVLILRYVPPNEVPFPSSLQEIIDSVSLRYSTGSRDVTKEKSGFHAGTSMDSNLPLLGKATAIEYPIIVKQEAQGNFVINEGSRRKIAGWTITATCVGAFLLAYAASDLNLPRLLRFIVCGIGGALLLFGLIVLTCIEQDDARHTFGHSGGMWLFALIPSAVSCFHKVSLVTTCT
;
A
#
# COMPACT_ATOMS: atom_id res chain seq x y z
N MET A 1 -26.81 20.08 9.59
CA MET A 1 -27.33 21.17 10.45
C MET A 1 -26.83 20.94 11.87
N GLY A 2 -26.13 21.94 12.44
CA GLY A 2 -25.53 21.89 13.77
C GLY A 2 -24.22 22.70 13.81
N PHE A 3 -24.35 24.02 13.96
CA PHE A 3 -23.27 25.04 13.99
C PHE A 3 -23.31 25.75 15.37
N LEU A 4 -22.13 26.21 15.85
CA LEU A 4 -21.86 27.27 16.87
C LEU A 4 -22.11 26.90 18.36
N VAL A 5 -21.44 27.45 19.40
CA VAL A 5 -20.83 28.77 19.68
C VAL A 5 -19.72 28.66 20.75
N GLY A 6 -18.70 29.55 20.68
CA GLY A 6 -17.83 29.97 21.79
C GLY A 6 -16.46 30.52 21.31
N SER A 7 -16.39 31.63 20.56
CA SER A 7 -16.02 33.02 20.99
C SER A 7 -14.68 33.11 21.75
N GLN A 8 -13.68 33.96 21.48
CA GLN A 8 -13.43 35.06 20.54
C GLN A 8 -11.90 35.35 20.64
N ASN A 9 -11.18 35.48 19.52
CA ASN A 9 -10.18 36.54 19.27
C ASN A 9 -9.53 36.33 17.89
N GLY A 10 -9.57 37.39 17.09
CA GLY A 10 -9.39 37.34 15.64
C GLY A 10 -7.96 37.13 15.17
N VAL A 11 -7.80 36.19 14.24
CA VAL A 11 -7.04 36.36 12.99
C VAL A 11 -7.83 35.63 11.91
N SER A 12 -8.60 36.39 11.13
CA SER A 12 -9.47 35.90 10.07
C SER A 12 -8.65 35.60 8.81
N GLY A 13 -8.72 34.36 8.30
CA GLY A 13 -8.15 33.96 7.00
C GLY A 13 -7.40 32.61 6.99
N GLY A 14 -6.84 32.16 8.12
CA GLY A 14 -5.95 30.99 8.15
C GLY A 14 -6.56 29.67 8.65
N GLY A 15 -7.78 29.68 9.21
CA GLY A 15 -8.34 28.53 9.93
C GLY A 15 -8.64 27.30 9.06
N CYS A 16 -9.16 27.51 7.85
CA CYS A 16 -9.52 26.41 6.94
C CYS A 16 -8.26 25.67 6.41
N PHE A 17 -7.24 26.42 5.99
CA PHE A 17 -5.97 25.84 5.55
C PHE A 17 -5.20 25.18 6.70
N ARG A 18 -5.27 25.73 7.91
CA ARG A 18 -4.61 25.14 9.08
C ARG A 18 -5.27 23.81 9.51
N SER A 19 -6.58 23.65 9.31
CA SER A 19 -7.27 22.37 9.50
C SER A 19 -6.80 21.33 8.50
N LEU A 20 -6.65 21.69 7.22
CA LEU A 20 -6.19 20.76 6.16
C LEU A 20 -4.74 20.24 6.36
N ILE A 21 -3.93 20.96 7.14
CA ILE A 21 -2.51 20.62 7.41
C ILE A 21 -2.36 19.86 8.75
N ARG A 22 -3.45 19.62 9.48
CA ARG A 22 -3.39 18.89 10.76
C ARG A 22 -2.85 17.49 10.53
N ARG A 23 -1.79 17.10 11.25
CA ARG A 23 -1.25 15.74 11.22
C ARG A 23 -1.75 14.95 12.41
N LYS A 24 -1.99 13.66 12.20
CA LYS A 24 -2.34 12.75 13.30
C LYS A 24 -1.09 12.45 14.13
N GLN A 25 -1.20 12.55 15.45
CA GLN A 25 -0.09 12.13 16.33
C GLN A 25 0.03 10.61 16.31
N VAL A 26 1.27 10.13 16.27
CA VAL A 26 1.58 8.70 16.38
C VAL A 26 1.42 8.34 17.86
N ASP A 27 0.22 7.95 18.27
CA ASP A 27 -0.03 7.44 19.62
C ASP A 27 0.67 6.07 19.76
N SER A 28 1.96 6.08 20.09
CA SER A 28 2.73 4.85 20.28
C SER A 28 2.38 4.11 21.58
N VAL A 29 1.62 4.70 22.52
CA VAL A 29 1.30 4.08 23.82
C VAL A 29 -0.02 4.57 24.42
N HIS A 30 -1.17 4.24 23.83
CA HIS A 30 -2.47 4.29 24.57
C HIS A 30 -3.20 2.94 24.51
N PHE A 31 -2.65 1.98 25.24
CA PHE A 31 -3.46 1.00 25.95
C PHE A 31 -4.40 1.77 26.89
N LYS A 32 -5.72 1.52 26.80
CA LYS A 32 -6.82 2.13 27.57
C LYS A 32 -7.30 3.52 27.11
N ARG A 33 -8.04 3.57 25.99
CA ARG A 33 -9.20 4.47 25.91
C ARG A 33 -10.46 3.67 26.21
N HIS A 34 -11.07 3.95 27.36
CA HIS A 34 -12.38 3.42 27.75
C HIS A 34 -13.41 3.73 26.65
N GLY A 35 -14.09 2.70 26.12
CA GLY A 35 -15.41 2.85 25.49
C GLY A 35 -15.56 2.51 24.00
N HIS A 36 -14.49 2.33 23.21
CA HIS A 36 -14.63 2.01 21.78
C HIS A 36 -14.16 0.58 21.47
N HIS A 37 -15.06 -0.23 20.91
CA HIS A 37 -14.87 -1.65 20.56
C HIS A 37 -13.59 -1.86 19.73
N GLN A 38 -12.59 -2.53 20.32
CA GLN A 38 -11.36 -2.96 19.64
C GLN A 38 -11.61 -4.27 18.88
N LEU A 39 -11.01 -4.39 17.68
CA LEU A 39 -11.06 -5.61 16.87
C LEU A 39 -10.28 -6.75 17.54
N ALA A 40 -10.71 -7.99 17.34
CA ALA A 40 -10.06 -9.16 17.93
C ALA A 40 -8.72 -9.48 17.22
N LYS A 41 -7.64 -9.66 18.00
CA LYS A 41 -6.30 -9.98 17.49
C LYS A 41 -6.14 -11.48 17.23
N GLU A 42 -6.65 -11.94 16.09
CA GLU A 42 -6.69 -13.37 15.75
C GLU A 42 -5.76 -13.77 14.59
N LEU A 43 -5.29 -12.82 13.78
CA LEU A 43 -4.50 -13.13 12.58
C LEU A 43 -3.02 -13.42 12.89
N SER A 44 -2.50 -14.42 12.18
CA SER A 44 -1.11 -14.89 12.21
C SER A 44 -0.53 -14.88 10.78
N VAL A 45 0.80 -14.92 10.66
CA VAL A 45 1.53 -14.89 9.37
C VAL A 45 0.90 -15.71 8.23
N PRO A 46 0.51 -16.99 8.39
CA PRO A 46 -0.11 -17.75 7.29
C PRO A 46 -1.45 -17.16 6.82
N HIS A 47 -2.26 -16.60 7.74
CA HIS A 47 -3.49 -15.90 7.36
C HIS A 47 -3.18 -14.62 6.58
N LEU A 48 -2.15 -13.86 6.97
CA LEU A 48 -1.73 -12.67 6.23
C LEU A 48 -1.26 -13.02 4.81
N ILE A 49 -0.45 -14.09 4.67
CA ILE A 49 -0.01 -14.57 3.36
C ILE A 49 -1.22 -14.99 2.52
N ALA A 50 -2.17 -15.72 3.10
CA ALA A 50 -3.35 -16.17 2.36
C ALA A 50 -4.29 -15.03 1.95
N ILE A 51 -4.40 -13.97 2.77
CA ILE A 51 -5.12 -12.75 2.42
C ILE A 51 -4.39 -12.01 1.30
N GLY A 52 -3.07 -11.80 1.42
CA GLY A 52 -2.28 -11.11 0.41
C GLY A 52 -2.26 -11.85 -0.93
N VAL A 53 -2.01 -13.16 -0.92
CA VAL A 53 -2.02 -13.99 -2.13
C VAL A 53 -3.43 -14.09 -2.71
N GLY A 54 -4.47 -14.27 -1.90
CA GLY A 54 -5.85 -14.37 -2.37
C GLY A 54 -6.43 -13.07 -2.94
N SER A 55 -6.02 -11.93 -2.37
CA SER A 55 -6.40 -10.62 -2.87
C SER A 55 -5.61 -10.19 -4.11
N THR A 56 -4.44 -10.78 -4.35
CA THR A 56 -3.60 -10.48 -5.52
C THR A 56 -3.93 -11.41 -6.69
N ILE A 57 -3.98 -12.74 -6.46
CA ILE A 57 -4.27 -13.74 -7.50
C ILE A 57 -5.75 -13.71 -7.88
N GLY A 58 -6.04 -13.08 -9.03
CA GLY A 58 -7.40 -12.90 -9.52
C GLY A 58 -7.51 -12.57 -11.01
N ALA A 59 -8.32 -11.57 -11.32
CA ALA A 59 -8.65 -11.17 -12.70
C ALA A 59 -7.43 -10.77 -13.53
N GLY A 60 -6.39 -10.22 -12.91
CA GLY A 60 -5.18 -9.82 -13.62
C GLY A 60 -4.49 -10.99 -14.34
N ILE A 61 -4.34 -12.14 -13.68
CA ILE A 61 -3.66 -13.30 -14.28
C ILE A 61 -4.62 -14.20 -15.07
N TYR A 62 -5.87 -14.35 -14.65
CA TYR A 62 -6.81 -15.25 -15.32
C TYR A 62 -7.46 -14.65 -16.58
N ILE A 63 -7.56 -13.32 -16.66
CA ILE A 63 -8.29 -12.63 -17.74
C ILE A 63 -7.34 -11.69 -18.47
N LEU A 64 -6.73 -10.73 -17.75
CA LEU A 64 -5.96 -9.65 -18.37
C LEU A 64 -4.69 -10.12 -19.08
N VAL A 65 -4.17 -11.30 -18.73
CA VAL A 65 -3.09 -11.98 -19.46
C VAL A 65 -3.44 -12.17 -20.93
N GLY A 66 -4.68 -12.56 -21.24
CA GLY A 66 -5.13 -12.86 -22.60
C GLY A 66 -5.17 -11.60 -23.46
N THR A 67 -5.84 -10.57 -22.95
CA THR A 67 -5.93 -9.26 -23.62
C THR A 67 -4.56 -8.62 -23.81
N VAL A 68 -3.71 -8.61 -22.78
CA VAL A 68 -2.39 -7.98 -22.84
C VAL A 68 -1.43 -8.75 -23.75
N ALA A 69 -1.45 -10.09 -23.71
CA ALA A 69 -0.65 -10.90 -24.63
C ALA A 69 -1.05 -10.61 -26.08
N ARG A 70 -2.36 -10.57 -26.38
CA ARG A 70 -2.87 -10.40 -27.73
C ARG A 70 -2.66 -8.99 -28.29
N GLU A 71 -2.86 -7.96 -27.48
CA GLU A 71 -2.98 -6.57 -27.96
C GLU A 71 -1.77 -5.67 -27.65
N HIS A 72 -0.91 -6.06 -26.70
CA HIS A 72 0.15 -5.16 -26.21
C HIS A 72 1.55 -5.78 -26.16
N SER A 73 1.73 -6.90 -25.45
CA SER A 73 3.07 -7.43 -25.14
C SER A 73 3.50 -8.57 -26.07
N GLY A 74 2.55 -9.31 -26.66
CA GLY A 74 2.88 -10.52 -27.41
C GLY A 74 3.66 -11.51 -26.53
N PRO A 75 4.73 -12.13 -27.07
CA PRO A 75 5.52 -13.10 -26.32
C PRO A 75 6.41 -12.47 -25.24
N ALA A 76 6.59 -11.14 -25.24
CA ALA A 76 7.32 -10.40 -24.22
C ALA A 76 6.49 -10.18 -22.92
N LEU A 77 5.33 -10.82 -22.79
CA LEU A 77 4.45 -10.70 -21.62
C LEU A 77 5.16 -10.98 -20.29
N PHE A 78 6.05 -11.99 -20.27
CA PHE A 78 6.86 -12.31 -19.09
C PHE A 78 7.70 -11.10 -18.62
N ILE A 79 8.29 -10.35 -19.57
CA ILE A 79 9.09 -9.14 -19.25
C ILE A 79 8.17 -8.04 -18.72
N SER A 80 6.98 -7.86 -19.30
CA SER A 80 5.98 -6.92 -18.79
C SER A 80 5.58 -7.22 -17.34
N PHE A 81 5.38 -8.50 -16.99
CA PHE A 81 5.13 -8.93 -15.61
C PHE A 81 6.34 -8.70 -14.70
N LEU A 82 7.55 -8.98 -15.16
CA LEU A 82 8.76 -8.73 -14.38
C LEU A 82 8.91 -7.25 -14.02
N ILE A 83 8.71 -6.34 -14.99
CA ILE A 83 8.79 -4.90 -14.76
C ILE A 83 7.71 -4.44 -13.78
N ALA A 84 6.46 -4.91 -13.96
CA ALA A 84 5.36 -4.59 -13.06
C ALA A 84 5.60 -5.14 -11.65
N GLY A 85 6.14 -6.35 -11.53
CA GLY A 85 6.49 -6.99 -10.27
C GLY A 85 7.60 -6.26 -9.52
N ILE A 86 8.61 -5.72 -10.21
CA ILE A 86 9.64 -4.87 -9.59
C ILE A 86 9.02 -3.58 -9.05
N ALA A 87 8.15 -2.91 -9.82
CA ALA A 87 7.46 -1.71 -9.36
C ALA A 87 6.56 -1.98 -8.14
N ALA A 88 5.84 -3.11 -8.16
CA ALA A 88 5.05 -3.57 -7.02
C ALA A 88 5.93 -3.91 -5.80
N ALA A 89 7.11 -4.51 -6.00
CA ALA A 89 8.03 -4.86 -4.93
C ALA A 89 8.60 -3.63 -4.21
N LEU A 90 8.99 -2.61 -4.97
CA LEU A 90 9.42 -1.32 -4.40
C LEU A 90 8.31 -0.70 -3.55
N SER A 91 7.07 -0.73 -4.06
CA SER A 91 5.90 -0.22 -3.32
C SER A 91 5.63 -1.05 -2.06
N ALA A 92 5.66 -2.37 -2.16
CA ALA A 92 5.44 -3.29 -1.05
C ALA A 92 6.48 -3.12 0.06
N PHE A 93 7.74 -2.81 -0.26
CA PHE A 93 8.75 -2.48 0.74
C PHE A 93 8.42 -1.17 1.48
N CYS A 94 7.92 -0.14 0.80
CA CYS A 94 7.44 1.07 1.46
C CYS A 94 6.25 0.78 2.39
N TYR A 95 5.29 -0.04 1.95
CA TYR A 95 4.18 -0.47 2.79
C TYR A 95 4.64 -1.29 4.00
N ALA A 96 5.58 -2.22 3.83
CA ALA A 96 6.13 -3.03 4.90
C ALA A 96 6.83 -2.17 5.98
N GLU A 97 7.58 -1.15 5.55
CA GLU A 97 8.23 -0.20 6.46
C GLU A 97 7.20 0.64 7.25
N LEU A 98 6.16 1.17 6.60
CA LEU A 98 5.15 1.97 7.31
C LEU A 98 4.23 1.11 8.18
N ALA A 99 3.86 -0.09 7.71
CA ALA A 99 3.02 -1.02 8.46
C ALA A 99 3.71 -1.51 9.75
N SER A 100 5.04 -1.69 9.72
CA SER A 100 5.81 -2.07 10.90
C SER A 100 5.98 -0.91 11.89
N ARG A 101 6.10 0.33 11.40
CA ARG A 101 6.26 1.54 12.24
C ARG A 101 4.93 2.03 12.83
N CYS A 102 3.85 1.98 12.08
CA CYS A 102 2.54 2.54 12.43
C CYS A 102 1.44 1.50 12.15
N PRO A 103 1.31 0.46 12.99
CA PRO A 103 0.35 -0.62 12.78
C PRO A 103 -1.08 -0.13 13.08
N SER A 104 -1.79 0.33 12.05
CA SER A 104 -3.21 0.73 12.12
C SER A 104 -3.96 0.27 10.88
N ALA A 105 -5.27 0.00 11.03
CA ALA A 105 -6.12 -0.56 9.97
C ALA A 105 -6.39 0.41 8.79
N GLY A 106 -5.97 1.67 8.88
CA GLY A 106 -6.22 2.68 7.85
C GLY A 106 -5.27 2.67 6.65
N SER A 107 -4.29 1.75 6.57
CA SER A 107 -3.36 1.59 5.44
C SER A 107 -2.80 2.95 4.94
N ALA A 108 -2.76 3.18 3.62
CA ALA A 108 -2.23 4.39 3.00
C ALA A 108 -2.91 5.71 3.45
N TYR A 109 -4.20 5.67 3.83
CA TYR A 109 -4.90 6.82 4.42
C TYR A 109 -4.23 7.24 5.74
N HIS A 110 -4.00 6.27 6.64
CA HIS A 110 -3.40 6.55 7.94
C HIS A 110 -1.96 7.05 7.81
N TYR A 111 -1.19 6.44 6.91
CA TYR A 111 0.19 6.85 6.63
C TYR A 111 0.26 8.29 6.11
N SER A 112 -0.62 8.65 5.19
CA SER A 112 -0.73 10.00 4.64
C SER A 112 -1.16 11.02 5.71
N TYR A 113 -2.03 10.63 6.64
CA TYR A 113 -2.47 11.50 7.73
C TYR A 113 -1.36 11.81 8.75
N ILE A 114 -0.53 10.81 9.06
CA ILE A 114 0.62 11.02 9.95
C ILE A 114 1.68 11.90 9.27
N CYS A 115 1.97 11.65 7.99
CA CYS A 115 3.11 12.25 7.32
C CYS A 115 2.80 13.59 6.66
N VAL A 116 1.66 13.71 5.99
CA VAL A 116 1.35 14.87 5.12
C VAL A 116 0.39 15.81 5.83
N GLY A 117 -0.81 15.31 6.16
CA GLY A 117 -1.87 16.08 6.83
C GLY A 117 -3.28 15.62 6.45
N GLU A 118 -4.27 16.17 7.12
CA GLU A 118 -5.69 15.81 7.06
C GLU A 118 -6.28 15.91 5.64
N GLY A 119 -6.01 16.98 4.90
CA GLY A 119 -6.61 17.21 3.58
C GLY A 119 -6.14 16.20 2.53
N VAL A 120 -4.84 15.90 2.50
CA VAL A 120 -4.28 14.88 1.61
C VAL A 120 -4.73 13.49 2.06
N ALA A 121 -4.75 13.22 3.36
CA ALA A 121 -5.28 11.97 3.88
C ALA A 121 -6.73 11.74 3.45
N TRP A 122 -7.60 12.74 3.56
CA TRP A 122 -8.99 12.65 3.12
C TRP A 122 -9.12 12.30 1.63
N LEU A 123 -8.33 12.94 0.76
CA LEU A 123 -8.31 12.63 -0.67
C LEU A 123 -7.86 11.19 -0.93
N ILE A 124 -6.80 10.74 -0.26
CA ILE A 124 -6.29 9.36 -0.39
C ILE A 124 -7.26 8.34 0.18
N GLY A 125 -7.96 8.66 1.27
CA GLY A 125 -9.01 7.81 1.81
C GLY A 125 -10.16 7.58 0.83
N TRP A 126 -10.63 8.63 0.15
CA TRP A 126 -11.62 8.50 -0.92
C TRP A 126 -11.08 7.76 -2.15
N ALA A 127 -9.83 8.02 -2.54
CA ALA A 127 -9.18 7.30 -3.62
C ALA A 127 -9.15 5.79 -3.33
N LEU A 128 -8.77 5.38 -2.11
CA LEU A 128 -8.76 3.96 -1.70
C LEU A 128 -10.17 3.36 -1.70
N ILE A 129 -11.19 4.07 -1.19
CA ILE A 129 -12.57 3.57 -1.22
C ILE A 129 -12.99 3.29 -2.66
N LEU A 130 -12.77 4.27 -3.56
CA LEU A 130 -13.12 4.14 -4.96
C LEU A 130 -12.33 3.03 -5.63
N GLU A 131 -11.02 2.96 -5.40
CA GLU A 131 -10.12 1.93 -5.91
C GLU A 131 -10.62 0.52 -5.56
N TYR A 132 -10.87 0.23 -4.29
CA TYR A 132 -11.38 -1.08 -3.89
C TYR A 132 -12.79 -1.36 -4.44
N THR A 133 -13.63 -0.32 -4.61
CA THR A 133 -15.00 -0.50 -5.12
C THR A 133 -14.99 -0.83 -6.61
N ILE A 134 -14.21 -0.07 -7.38
CA ILE A 134 -14.01 -0.29 -8.81
C ILE A 134 -13.25 -1.61 -9.04
N GLY A 135 -12.25 -1.92 -8.19
CA GLY A 135 -11.49 -3.17 -8.23
C GLY A 135 -12.37 -4.40 -7.97
N GLY A 136 -13.20 -4.37 -6.92
CA GLY A 136 -14.18 -5.42 -6.67
C GLY A 136 -15.18 -5.58 -7.82
N SER A 137 -15.61 -4.47 -8.41
CA SER A 137 -16.51 -4.49 -9.57
C SER A 137 -15.86 -5.13 -10.80
N ALA A 138 -14.58 -4.80 -11.08
CA ALA A 138 -13.81 -5.33 -12.19
C ALA A 138 -13.64 -6.85 -12.06
N VAL A 139 -13.29 -7.31 -10.86
CA VAL A 139 -13.12 -8.73 -10.55
C VAL A 139 -14.44 -9.47 -10.70
N ALA A 140 -15.55 -8.91 -10.20
CA ALA A 140 -16.86 -9.53 -10.29
C ALA A 140 -17.31 -9.75 -11.74
N ARG A 141 -17.08 -8.78 -12.63
CA ARG A 141 -17.37 -8.93 -14.06
C ARG A 141 -16.48 -9.94 -14.76
N GLY A 142 -15.27 -10.16 -14.25
CA GLY A 142 -14.39 -11.21 -14.71
C GLY A 142 -14.88 -12.63 -14.41
N ILE A 143 -15.77 -12.79 -13.43
CA ILE A 143 -16.31 -14.10 -13.04
C ILE A 143 -17.29 -14.62 -14.07
N SER A 144 -18.13 -13.75 -14.64
CA SER A 144 -19.24 -14.17 -15.49
C SER A 144 -18.82 -15.02 -16.70
N PRO A 145 -17.77 -14.70 -17.48
CA PRO A 145 -17.32 -15.55 -18.59
C PRO A 145 -16.80 -16.92 -18.12
N ASN A 146 -16.03 -16.94 -17.03
CA ASN A 146 -15.49 -18.18 -16.46
C ASN A 146 -16.60 -19.08 -15.88
N LEU A 147 -17.63 -18.47 -15.30
CA LEU A 147 -18.80 -19.17 -14.79
C LEU A 147 -19.67 -19.72 -15.92
N ALA A 148 -19.85 -18.96 -17.00
CA ALA A 148 -20.56 -19.42 -18.20
C ALA A 148 -19.89 -20.65 -18.81
N LEU A 149 -18.56 -20.66 -18.90
CA LEU A 149 -17.80 -21.81 -19.37
C LEU A 149 -17.99 -23.03 -18.45
N PHE A 150 -18.02 -22.82 -17.14
CA PHE A 150 -18.21 -23.88 -16.15
C PHE A 150 -19.58 -24.56 -16.26
N PHE A 151 -20.64 -23.81 -16.58
CA PHE A 151 -22.00 -24.36 -16.73
C PHE A 151 -22.32 -24.94 -18.12
N GLY A 152 -21.34 -25.06 -19.02
CA GLY A 152 -21.52 -25.68 -20.34
C GLY A 152 -21.77 -24.69 -21.48
N GLY A 153 -21.41 -23.41 -21.31
CA GLY A 153 -21.42 -22.39 -22.36
C GLY A 153 -22.37 -21.22 -22.08
N GLN A 154 -22.26 -20.15 -22.88
CA GLN A 154 -23.08 -18.93 -22.76
C GLN A 154 -24.60 -19.21 -22.76
N ASP A 155 -25.03 -20.28 -23.45
CA ASP A 155 -26.44 -20.65 -23.62
C ASP A 155 -27.05 -21.44 -22.45
N SER A 156 -26.23 -21.92 -21.51
CA SER A 156 -26.69 -22.72 -20.37
C SER A 156 -26.98 -21.88 -19.11
N LEU A 157 -26.69 -20.58 -19.13
CA LEU A 157 -27.03 -19.66 -18.05
C LEU A 157 -28.50 -19.22 -18.16
N PRO A 158 -29.23 -19.10 -17.03
CA PRO A 158 -30.57 -18.53 -17.05
C PRO A 158 -30.56 -17.14 -17.70
N PHE A 159 -31.55 -16.83 -18.55
CA PHE A 159 -31.65 -15.55 -19.27
C PHE A 159 -31.53 -14.31 -18.36
N PHE A 160 -31.92 -14.43 -17.07
CA PHE A 160 -31.81 -13.38 -16.06
C PHE A 160 -30.39 -13.16 -15.51
N LEU A 161 -29.45 -14.09 -15.71
CA LEU A 161 -28.04 -13.98 -15.31
C LEU A 161 -27.08 -13.79 -16.49
N ALA A 162 -27.52 -14.04 -17.72
CA ALA A 162 -26.69 -13.86 -18.91
C ALA A 162 -26.36 -12.37 -19.14
N ARG A 163 -25.18 -12.09 -19.72
CA ARG A 163 -24.77 -10.74 -20.12
C ARG A 163 -25.75 -10.24 -21.18
N GLN A 164 -26.41 -9.11 -20.92
CA GLN A 164 -27.36 -8.51 -21.84
C GLN A 164 -26.77 -7.22 -22.42
N HIS A 165 -26.70 -7.13 -23.75
CA HIS A 165 -26.40 -5.87 -24.42
C HIS A 165 -27.72 -5.11 -24.56
N ILE A 166 -27.83 -3.91 -23.97
CA ILE A 166 -29.02 -3.09 -24.15
C ILE A 166 -28.88 -2.34 -25.49
N PRO A 167 -29.67 -2.66 -26.53
CA PRO A 167 -29.60 -1.95 -27.79
C PRO A 167 -30.08 -0.50 -27.59
N GLY A 168 -29.15 0.46 -27.72
CA GLY A 168 -29.42 1.91 -27.61
C GLY A 168 -28.43 2.71 -26.75
N LEU A 169 -27.72 2.06 -25.82
CA LEU A 169 -26.73 2.71 -24.94
C LEU A 169 -25.30 2.17 -25.09
N ASP A 170 -25.09 1.10 -25.86
CA ASP A 170 -23.82 0.38 -26.00
C ASP A 170 -23.18 -0.04 -24.66
N VAL A 171 -24.01 -0.27 -23.64
CA VAL A 171 -23.58 -0.73 -22.32
C VAL A 171 -23.91 -2.22 -22.18
N ALA A 172 -22.87 -3.03 -21.97
CA ALA A 172 -23.00 -4.44 -21.64
C ALA A 172 -23.34 -4.62 -20.16
N VAL A 173 -24.58 -5.03 -19.88
CA VAL A 173 -25.09 -5.19 -18.52
C VAL A 173 -24.87 -6.62 -18.03
N ASP A 174 -24.33 -6.76 -16.81
CA ASP A 174 -24.01 -8.05 -16.20
C ASP A 174 -24.72 -8.23 -14.83
N PRO A 175 -25.93 -8.82 -14.82
CA PRO A 175 -26.66 -9.09 -13.58
C PRO A 175 -26.00 -10.17 -12.72
N CYS A 176 -25.27 -11.12 -13.31
CA CYS A 176 -24.57 -12.17 -12.57
C CYS A 176 -23.47 -11.57 -11.68
N ALA A 177 -22.67 -10.65 -12.24
CA ALA A 177 -21.63 -9.95 -11.48
C ALA A 177 -22.21 -9.20 -10.27
N ALA A 178 -23.32 -8.48 -10.45
CA ALA A 178 -23.97 -7.73 -9.37
C ALA A 178 -24.50 -8.65 -8.25
N VAL A 179 -25.14 -9.76 -8.59
CA VAL A 179 -25.61 -10.76 -7.61
C VAL A 179 -24.43 -11.34 -6.84
N LEU A 180 -23.34 -11.66 -7.52
CA LEU A 180 -22.16 -12.25 -6.90
C LEU A 180 -21.48 -11.28 -5.91
N VAL A 181 -21.39 -9.98 -6.25
CA VAL A 181 -20.94 -8.95 -5.31
C VAL A 181 -21.82 -8.91 -4.06
N LEU A 182 -23.14 -8.97 -4.21
CA LEU A 182 -24.07 -8.98 -3.07
C LEU A 182 -23.91 -10.23 -2.20
N VAL A 183 -23.70 -11.40 -2.81
CA VAL A 183 -23.44 -12.66 -2.10
C VAL A 183 -22.16 -12.58 -1.28
N VAL A 184 -21.06 -12.09 -1.89
CA VAL A 184 -19.78 -11.93 -1.19
C VAL A 184 -19.87 -10.87 -0.09
N THR A 185 -20.59 -9.77 -0.34
CA THR A 185 -20.88 -8.75 0.67
C THR A 185 -21.65 -9.34 1.85
N GLY A 186 -22.65 -10.18 1.58
CA GLY A 186 -23.40 -10.92 2.61
C GLY A 186 -22.51 -11.86 3.43
N LEU A 187 -21.61 -12.60 2.77
CA LEU A 187 -20.64 -13.48 3.43
C LEU A 187 -19.72 -12.70 4.38
N LEU A 188 -19.21 -11.55 3.93
CA LEU A 188 -18.37 -10.65 4.74
C LEU A 188 -19.10 -10.06 5.95
N CYS A 189 -20.43 -9.99 5.93
CA CYS A 189 -21.23 -9.53 7.06
C CYS A 189 -21.37 -10.58 8.19
N VAL A 190 -21.18 -11.87 7.90
CA VAL A 190 -21.31 -12.97 8.87
C VAL A 190 -20.24 -12.90 9.95
N GLY A 191 -19.00 -12.55 9.57
CA GLY A 191 -17.91 -12.34 10.53
C GLY A 191 -16.52 -12.50 9.91
N ILE A 192 -15.55 -11.82 10.51
CA ILE A 192 -14.15 -11.80 10.05
C ILE A 192 -13.48 -13.18 10.18
N LYS A 193 -13.73 -13.93 11.25
CA LYS A 193 -13.08 -15.22 11.50
C LYS A 193 -13.42 -16.25 10.43
N GLU A 194 -14.71 -16.35 10.12
CA GLU A 194 -15.20 -17.25 9.06
C GLU A 194 -14.75 -16.77 7.68
N SER A 195 -14.75 -15.45 7.46
CA SER A 195 -14.30 -14.86 6.18
C SER A 195 -12.82 -15.10 5.91
N THR A 196 -11.94 -14.96 6.92
CA THR A 196 -10.50 -15.17 6.76
C THR A 196 -10.14 -16.65 6.63
N LEU A 197 -10.89 -17.54 7.29
CA LEU A 197 -10.76 -18.99 7.09
C LEU A 197 -11.20 -19.38 5.68
N ALA A 198 -12.37 -18.91 5.23
CA ALA A 198 -12.85 -19.13 3.87
C ALA A 198 -11.85 -18.60 2.84
N GLN A 199 -11.34 -17.37 3.04
CA GLN A 199 -10.29 -16.79 2.20
C GLN A 199 -9.05 -17.70 2.14
N ALA A 200 -8.60 -18.21 3.29
CA ALA A 200 -7.41 -19.06 3.34
C ALA A 200 -7.59 -20.36 2.55
N VAL A 201 -8.73 -21.02 2.72
CA VAL A 201 -9.06 -22.26 1.97
C VAL A 201 -9.12 -21.99 0.48
N VAL A 202 -9.84 -20.93 0.07
CA VAL A 202 -9.98 -20.58 -1.34
C VAL A 202 -8.63 -20.23 -1.96
N THR A 203 -7.81 -19.41 -1.30
CA THR A 203 -6.45 -19.10 -1.76
C THR A 203 -5.58 -20.33 -1.90
N SER A 204 -5.61 -21.27 -0.94
CA SER A 204 -4.85 -22.53 -1.06
C SER A 204 -5.26 -23.33 -2.30
N ILE A 205 -6.56 -23.43 -2.59
CA ILE A 205 -7.06 -24.09 -3.80
C ILE A 205 -6.56 -23.39 -5.06
N ASN A 206 -6.55 -22.05 -5.08
CA ASN A 206 -6.11 -21.27 -6.24
C ASN A 206 -4.60 -21.40 -6.50
N VAL A 207 -3.79 -21.41 -5.44
CA VAL A 207 -2.35 -21.66 -5.56
C VAL A 207 -2.11 -23.07 -6.12
N CYS A 208 -2.85 -24.08 -5.66
CA CYS A 208 -2.80 -25.43 -6.24
C CYS A 208 -3.22 -25.44 -7.72
N ALA A 209 -4.27 -24.71 -8.10
CA ALA A 209 -4.71 -24.59 -9.49
C ALA A 209 -3.63 -23.92 -10.38
N MET A 210 -2.94 -22.90 -9.89
CA MET A 210 -1.82 -22.28 -10.60
C MET A 210 -0.64 -23.22 -10.78
N LEU A 211 -0.27 -23.97 -9.73
CA LEU A 211 0.77 -24.98 -9.84
C LEU A 211 0.38 -26.07 -10.85
N PHE A 212 -0.89 -26.48 -10.89
CA PHE A 212 -1.41 -27.38 -11.91
C PHE A 212 -1.25 -26.80 -13.32
N ILE A 213 -1.62 -25.55 -13.55
CA ILE A 213 -1.45 -24.87 -14.84
C ILE A 213 0.02 -24.86 -15.27
N ILE A 214 0.94 -24.55 -14.34
CA ILE A 214 2.37 -24.52 -14.63
C ILE A 214 2.90 -25.92 -14.99
N ILE A 215 2.56 -26.94 -14.21
CA ILE A 215 3.06 -28.31 -14.41
C ILE A 215 2.44 -28.93 -15.67
N ALA A 216 1.11 -28.89 -15.82
CA ALA A 216 0.42 -29.47 -16.96
C ALA A 216 0.73 -28.71 -18.25
N GLY A 217 0.80 -27.38 -18.18
CA GLY A 217 1.12 -26.55 -19.34
C GLY A 217 2.58 -26.68 -19.77
N SER A 218 3.55 -26.74 -18.83
CA SER A 218 4.95 -27.01 -19.20
C SER A 218 5.13 -28.40 -19.81
N TYR A 219 4.49 -29.43 -19.25
CA TYR A 219 4.49 -30.77 -19.84
C TYR A 219 3.99 -30.76 -21.29
N LEU A 220 2.91 -30.03 -21.55
CA LEU A 220 2.35 -29.90 -22.89
C LEU A 220 3.26 -29.10 -23.82
N GLY A 221 3.86 -28.02 -23.33
CA GLY A 221 4.84 -27.21 -24.06
C GLY A 221 6.08 -28.00 -24.47
N PHE A 222 6.61 -28.85 -23.59
CA PHE A 222 7.72 -29.77 -23.93
C PHE A 222 7.34 -30.80 -24.98
N LYS A 223 6.08 -31.25 -25.01
CA LYS A 223 5.59 -32.22 -26.00
C LYS A 223 5.35 -31.57 -27.37
N THR A 224 4.90 -30.31 -27.39
CA THR A 224 4.53 -29.59 -28.62
C THR A 224 5.67 -28.76 -29.19
N GLY A 225 6.80 -28.66 -28.48
CA GLY A 225 7.95 -27.85 -28.90
C GLY A 225 7.75 -26.35 -28.70
N TRP A 226 6.81 -25.94 -27.83
CA TRP A 226 6.52 -24.53 -27.55
C TRP A 226 6.09 -23.72 -28.78
N ALA A 227 5.04 -24.18 -29.47
CA ALA A 227 4.50 -23.58 -30.69
C ALA A 227 4.23 -22.05 -30.61
N GLY A 228 3.93 -21.51 -29.42
CA GLY A 228 3.72 -20.08 -29.24
C GLY A 228 4.99 -19.21 -29.34
N TYR A 229 6.18 -19.82 -29.19
CA TYR A 229 7.47 -19.15 -29.41
C TYR A 229 8.02 -19.29 -30.84
N GLU A 230 7.35 -20.04 -31.71
CA GLU A 230 7.66 -20.07 -33.14
C GLU A 230 7.10 -18.81 -33.82
N LEU A 231 7.86 -17.71 -33.71
CA LEU A 231 7.42 -16.38 -34.10
C LEU A 231 8.01 -15.95 -35.45
N PRO A 232 7.20 -15.77 -36.51
CA PRO A 232 7.67 -15.21 -37.78
C PRO A 232 8.11 -13.74 -37.66
N ALA A 233 7.59 -13.01 -36.66
CA ALA A 233 7.73 -11.57 -36.49
C ALA A 233 8.69 -11.15 -35.34
N GLY A 234 9.42 -12.10 -34.75
CA GLY A 234 10.34 -11.84 -33.62
C GLY A 234 9.66 -11.75 -32.24
N TYR A 235 10.46 -11.53 -31.19
CA TYR A 235 10.02 -11.55 -29.78
C TYR A 235 9.31 -10.25 -29.33
N PHE A 236 9.39 -9.17 -30.10
CA PHE A 236 8.77 -7.88 -29.77
C PHE A 236 7.86 -7.41 -30.92
N PRO A 237 6.71 -8.06 -31.16
CA PRO A 237 5.82 -7.73 -32.28
C PRO A 237 5.24 -6.30 -32.16
N PHE A 238 5.06 -5.80 -30.94
CA PHE A 238 4.56 -4.46 -30.64
C PHE A 238 5.67 -3.48 -30.22
N GLY A 239 6.93 -3.86 -30.39
CA GLY A 239 8.08 -3.08 -29.93
C GLY A 239 8.19 -2.97 -28.40
N VAL A 240 9.14 -2.15 -27.96
CA VAL A 240 9.38 -1.86 -26.53
C VAL A 240 8.22 -1.06 -25.92
N ASP A 241 7.61 -0.17 -26.72
CA ASP A 241 6.48 0.65 -26.29
C ASP A 241 5.26 -0.22 -25.93
N GLY A 242 4.96 -1.25 -26.74
CA GLY A 242 3.89 -2.21 -26.44
C GLY A 242 4.17 -3.04 -25.18
N MET A 243 5.42 -3.46 -24.97
CA MET A 243 5.84 -4.16 -23.75
C MET A 243 5.66 -3.29 -22.49
N LEU A 244 6.03 -2.01 -22.56
CA LEU A 244 5.89 -1.08 -21.44
C LEU A 244 4.42 -0.74 -21.18
N ALA A 245 3.62 -0.53 -22.23
CA ALA A 245 2.17 -0.35 -22.11
C ALA A 245 1.50 -1.58 -21.47
N GLY A 246 1.88 -2.78 -21.92
CA GLY A 246 1.42 -4.03 -21.32
C GLY A 246 1.81 -4.16 -19.85
N SER A 247 3.01 -3.69 -19.45
CA SER A 247 3.46 -3.67 -18.05
C SER A 247 2.55 -2.81 -17.16
N ALA A 248 2.15 -1.63 -17.65
CA ALA A 248 1.22 -0.76 -16.93
C ALA A 248 -0.17 -1.41 -16.76
N THR A 249 -0.63 -2.17 -17.75
CA THR A 249 -1.90 -2.90 -17.67
C THR A 249 -1.82 -4.08 -16.71
N VAL A 250 -0.77 -4.92 -16.79
CA VAL A 250 -0.60 -6.07 -15.87
C VAL A 250 -0.21 -5.68 -14.45
N PHE A 251 0.15 -4.41 -14.20
CA PHE A 251 0.28 -3.89 -12.85
C PHE A 251 -0.99 -4.13 -12.02
N PHE A 252 -2.16 -4.11 -12.66
CA PHE A 252 -3.42 -4.49 -12.04
C PHE A 252 -3.38 -5.87 -11.36
N ALA A 253 -2.63 -6.83 -11.91
CA ALA A 253 -2.51 -8.17 -11.33
C ALA A 253 -1.77 -8.19 -9.99
N TYR A 254 -0.94 -7.19 -9.70
CA TYR A 254 -0.16 -7.08 -8.47
C TYR A 254 -0.87 -6.29 -7.36
N ILE A 255 -2.04 -5.73 -7.65
CA ILE A 255 -2.86 -5.02 -6.66
C ILE A 255 -3.47 -6.04 -5.70
N GLY A 256 -3.42 -5.79 -4.39
CA GLY A 256 -3.97 -6.68 -3.37
C GLY A 256 -3.06 -6.89 -2.17
N PHE A 257 -1.73 -6.82 -2.32
CA PHE A 257 -0.80 -7.01 -1.19
C PHE A 257 -1.02 -5.99 -0.07
N ASP A 258 -1.52 -4.79 -0.40
CA ASP A 258 -1.84 -3.68 0.49
C ASP A 258 -3.11 -3.95 1.33
N SER A 259 -3.96 -4.90 0.93
CA SER A 259 -5.08 -5.40 1.75
C SER A 259 -4.60 -5.96 3.08
N VAL A 260 -3.40 -6.54 3.11
CA VAL A 260 -2.76 -7.08 4.32
C VAL A 260 -2.48 -5.96 5.33
N ALA A 261 -2.04 -4.78 4.86
CA ALA A 261 -1.77 -3.63 5.71
C ALA A 261 -3.04 -3.13 6.42
N SER A 262 -4.20 -3.26 5.78
CA SER A 262 -5.49 -2.88 6.36
C SER A 262 -5.94 -3.80 7.52
N THR A 263 -5.34 -4.98 7.67
CA THR A 263 -5.64 -5.91 8.77
C THR A 263 -4.80 -5.69 10.02
N ALA A 264 -3.96 -4.66 10.07
CA ALA A 264 -2.98 -4.44 11.14
C ALA A 264 -3.56 -4.48 12.58
N GLU A 265 -4.80 -4.02 12.80
CA GLU A 265 -5.46 -4.03 14.11
C GLU A 265 -5.85 -5.43 14.60
N GLU A 266 -5.92 -6.41 13.70
CA GLU A 266 -6.35 -7.79 13.98
C GLU A 266 -5.18 -8.79 14.04
N VAL A 267 -3.95 -8.32 13.84
CA VAL A 267 -2.73 -9.15 13.85
C VAL A 267 -2.15 -9.23 15.25
N LYS A 268 -1.67 -10.42 15.65
CA LYS A 268 -1.06 -10.64 16.96
C LYS A 268 0.22 -9.81 17.16
N ASN A 269 1.16 -9.89 16.22
CA ASN A 269 2.44 -9.15 16.25
C ASN A 269 2.62 -8.32 14.97
N PRO A 270 1.93 -7.17 14.83
CA PRO A 270 1.88 -6.45 13.57
C PRO A 270 3.25 -5.92 13.11
N GLN A 271 4.17 -5.58 14.03
CA GLN A 271 5.49 -5.03 13.65
C GLN A 271 6.34 -6.01 12.83
N ARG A 272 6.16 -7.32 13.05
CA ARG A 272 6.93 -8.38 12.36
C ARG A 272 6.09 -9.13 11.34
N ASP A 273 4.84 -9.43 11.67
CA ASP A 273 4.00 -10.31 10.86
C ASP A 273 3.48 -9.59 9.60
N LEU A 274 3.19 -8.28 9.66
CA LEU A 274 2.78 -7.49 8.49
C LEU A 274 3.85 -7.42 7.40
N PRO A 275 5.11 -6.99 7.68
CA PRO A 275 6.13 -6.92 6.65
C PRO A 275 6.48 -8.30 6.08
N LEU A 276 6.45 -9.36 6.90
CA LEU A 276 6.59 -10.75 6.43
C LEU A 276 5.45 -11.15 5.50
N GLY A 277 4.20 -10.86 5.88
CA GLY A 277 3.01 -11.20 5.09
C GLY A 277 3.01 -10.51 3.72
N ILE A 278 3.27 -9.20 3.70
CA ILE A 278 3.32 -8.40 2.47
C ILE A 278 4.43 -8.90 1.53
N GLY A 279 5.66 -9.05 2.05
CA GLY A 279 6.80 -9.47 1.25
C GLY A 279 6.68 -10.89 0.70
N LEU A 280 6.21 -11.84 1.53
CA LEU A 280 6.02 -13.23 1.10
C LEU A 280 4.85 -13.36 0.11
N ALA A 281 3.73 -12.68 0.35
CA ALA A 281 2.59 -12.73 -0.56
C ALA A 281 2.97 -12.21 -1.95
N LEU A 282 3.64 -11.05 -2.03
CA LEU A 282 4.05 -10.49 -3.31
C LEU A 282 5.07 -11.38 -4.03
N SER A 283 6.06 -11.91 -3.30
CA SER A 283 7.09 -12.79 -3.88
C SER A 283 6.46 -14.06 -4.49
N ILE A 284 5.52 -14.69 -3.77
CA ILE A 284 4.77 -15.86 -4.27
C ILE A 284 3.99 -15.49 -5.53
N CYS A 285 3.24 -14.38 -5.52
CA CYS A 285 2.46 -13.96 -6.68
C CYS A 285 3.33 -13.66 -7.89
N CYS A 286 4.44 -12.94 -7.68
CA CYS A 286 5.39 -12.59 -8.75
C CYS A 286 5.96 -13.84 -9.44
N CYS A 287 6.43 -14.82 -8.65
CA CYS A 287 6.93 -16.09 -9.18
C CYS A 287 5.85 -16.84 -9.96
N LEU A 288 4.63 -16.97 -9.41
CA LEU A 288 3.54 -17.68 -10.08
C LEU A 288 3.14 -17.00 -11.39
N TYR A 289 3.01 -15.67 -11.41
CA TYR A 289 2.60 -14.92 -12.60
C TYR A 289 3.61 -15.03 -13.74
N MET A 290 4.89 -14.91 -13.41
CA MET A 290 5.97 -15.10 -14.37
C MET A 290 5.94 -16.50 -15.00
N LEU A 291 5.80 -17.54 -14.18
CA LEU A 291 5.75 -18.93 -14.65
C LEU A 291 4.51 -19.19 -15.53
N VAL A 292 3.34 -18.73 -15.09
CA VAL A 292 2.09 -18.87 -15.87
C VAL A 292 2.19 -18.13 -17.19
N SER A 293 2.76 -16.92 -17.21
CA SER A 293 2.93 -16.13 -18.43
C SER A 293 3.80 -16.84 -19.47
N VAL A 294 4.94 -17.41 -19.05
CA VAL A 294 5.82 -18.19 -19.93
C VAL A 294 5.08 -19.42 -20.48
N VAL A 295 4.36 -20.13 -19.62
CA VAL A 295 3.64 -21.34 -20.02
C VAL A 295 2.52 -21.02 -21.02
N ILE A 296 1.67 -20.03 -20.76
CA ILE A 296 0.51 -19.74 -21.59
C ILE A 296 0.89 -19.17 -22.95
N VAL A 297 1.82 -18.20 -22.98
CA VAL A 297 2.37 -17.67 -24.24
C VAL A 297 3.06 -18.75 -25.06
N GLY A 298 3.72 -19.71 -24.39
CA GLY A 298 4.39 -20.80 -25.05
C GLY A 298 3.46 -21.87 -25.64
N LEU A 299 2.25 -22.02 -25.10
CA LEU A 299 1.25 -22.97 -25.57
C LEU A 299 0.42 -22.45 -26.75
N VAL A 300 -0.02 -21.19 -26.70
CA VAL A 300 -0.90 -20.61 -27.71
C VAL A 300 -0.26 -19.34 -28.26
N PRO A 301 -0.11 -19.21 -29.59
CA PRO A 301 0.44 -17.99 -30.17
C PRO A 301 -0.45 -16.79 -29.86
N TYR A 302 0.17 -15.64 -29.58
CA TYR A 302 -0.51 -14.45 -29.03
C TYR A 302 -1.70 -13.94 -29.87
N TYR A 303 -1.67 -14.12 -31.20
CA TYR A 303 -2.75 -13.69 -32.10
C TYR A 303 -4.02 -14.56 -32.04
N ALA A 304 -3.90 -15.81 -31.58
CA ALA A 304 -5.00 -16.76 -31.46
C ALA A 304 -5.51 -16.90 -30.02
N MET A 305 -4.95 -16.12 -29.08
CA MET A 305 -5.33 -16.18 -27.67
C MET A 305 -6.72 -15.60 -27.45
N ASP A 306 -7.54 -16.30 -26.67
CA ASP A 306 -8.86 -15.82 -26.25
C ASP A 306 -8.69 -14.69 -25.22
N PRO A 307 -9.35 -13.52 -25.39
CA PRO A 307 -9.20 -12.39 -24.49
C PRO A 307 -9.88 -12.59 -23.12
N ASP A 308 -10.95 -13.37 -23.04
CA ASP A 308 -11.76 -13.52 -21.82
C ASP A 308 -11.32 -14.74 -20.99
N THR A 309 -10.93 -15.84 -21.66
CA THR A 309 -10.58 -17.12 -21.02
C THR A 309 -9.28 -17.74 -21.56
N PRO A 310 -8.14 -17.03 -21.51
CA PRO A 310 -6.89 -17.45 -22.15
C PRO A 310 -6.36 -18.80 -21.66
N ILE A 311 -6.49 -19.07 -20.35
CA ILE A 311 -5.90 -20.27 -19.74
C ILE A 311 -6.73 -21.52 -20.06
N SER A 312 -8.05 -21.49 -19.83
CA SER A 312 -8.92 -22.65 -20.07
C SER A 312 -9.05 -22.98 -21.55
N SER A 313 -9.13 -21.97 -22.42
CA SER A 313 -9.18 -22.17 -23.88
C SER A 313 -7.90 -22.80 -24.43
N ALA A 314 -6.73 -22.45 -23.87
CA ALA A 314 -5.46 -23.08 -24.22
C ALA A 314 -5.47 -24.60 -23.97
N PHE A 315 -5.93 -25.05 -22.80
CA PHE A 315 -6.03 -26.49 -22.51
C PHE A 315 -7.10 -27.19 -23.36
N ALA A 316 -8.21 -26.51 -23.66
CA ALA A 316 -9.27 -27.02 -24.51
C ALA A 316 -8.81 -27.24 -25.97
N ALA A 317 -7.99 -26.35 -26.51
CA ALA A 317 -7.43 -26.44 -27.87
C ALA A 317 -6.55 -27.69 -28.06
N TYR A 318 -5.94 -28.19 -27.00
CA TYR A 318 -5.16 -29.43 -27.00
C TYR A 318 -5.97 -30.69 -26.66
N GLY A 319 -7.31 -30.60 -26.67
CA GLY A 319 -8.22 -31.73 -26.44
C GLY A 319 -8.38 -32.14 -24.97
N MET A 320 -7.83 -31.39 -24.02
CA MET A 320 -7.95 -31.67 -22.58
C MET A 320 -9.13 -30.91 -21.96
N GLN A 321 -10.34 -31.28 -22.33
CA GLN A 321 -11.57 -30.66 -21.82
C GLN A 321 -11.68 -30.77 -20.29
N TRP A 322 -11.29 -31.91 -19.69
CA TRP A 322 -11.28 -32.10 -18.24
C TRP A 322 -10.36 -31.10 -17.51
N ALA A 323 -9.22 -30.77 -18.11
CA ALA A 323 -8.27 -29.80 -17.56
C ALA A 323 -8.80 -28.37 -17.70
N ALA A 324 -9.46 -28.06 -18.83
CA ALA A 324 -10.12 -26.78 -19.04
C ALA A 324 -11.22 -26.52 -17.98
N TYR A 325 -12.04 -27.52 -17.65
CA TYR A 325 -13.04 -27.41 -16.57
C TYR A 325 -12.39 -27.19 -15.19
N LEU A 326 -11.32 -27.91 -14.88
CA LEU A 326 -10.59 -27.74 -13.61
C LEU A 326 -10.00 -26.33 -13.49
N VAL A 327 -9.40 -25.83 -14.56
CA VAL A 327 -8.84 -24.47 -14.64
C VAL A 327 -9.93 -23.41 -14.52
N ALA A 328 -11.06 -23.57 -15.22
CA ALA A 328 -12.18 -22.65 -15.13
C ALA A 328 -12.79 -22.60 -13.72
N ALA A 329 -12.93 -23.75 -13.06
CA ALA A 329 -13.35 -23.82 -11.67
C ALA A 329 -12.35 -23.09 -10.75
N GLY A 330 -11.05 -23.31 -10.96
CA GLY A 330 -9.98 -22.59 -10.25
C GLY A 330 -10.01 -21.08 -10.49
N ALA A 331 -10.30 -20.64 -11.71
CA ALA A 331 -10.45 -19.22 -12.04
C ALA A 331 -11.64 -18.59 -11.32
N VAL A 332 -12.81 -19.23 -11.29
CA VAL A 332 -13.98 -18.76 -10.54
C VAL A 332 -13.65 -18.64 -9.05
N MET A 333 -13.00 -19.65 -8.46
CA MET A 333 -12.58 -19.61 -7.06
C MET A 333 -11.53 -18.52 -6.79
N ALA A 334 -10.61 -18.28 -7.72
CA ALA A 334 -9.63 -17.20 -7.65
C ALA A 334 -10.28 -15.83 -7.62
N LEU A 335 -11.16 -15.57 -8.57
CA LEU A 335 -11.87 -14.32 -8.67
C LEU A 335 -12.77 -14.07 -7.44
N CYS A 336 -13.42 -15.11 -6.89
CA CYS A 336 -14.15 -14.99 -5.63
C CYS A 336 -13.22 -14.61 -4.46
N SER A 337 -12.02 -15.19 -4.38
CA SER A 337 -11.00 -14.85 -3.38
C SER A 337 -10.56 -13.40 -3.50
N THR A 338 -10.29 -12.94 -4.71
CA THR A 338 -9.88 -11.56 -4.97
C THR A 338 -11.00 -10.59 -4.62
N LEU A 339 -12.25 -10.91 -4.96
CA LEU A 339 -13.41 -10.09 -4.63
C LEU A 339 -13.60 -9.95 -3.12
N MET A 340 -13.46 -11.03 -2.36
CA MET A 340 -13.41 -10.98 -0.90
C MET A 340 -12.26 -10.10 -0.41
N GLY A 341 -11.08 -10.24 -1.01
CA GLY A 341 -9.89 -9.45 -0.73
C GLY A 341 -10.03 -7.95 -1.03
N SER A 342 -10.83 -7.56 -2.02
CA SER A 342 -11.08 -6.15 -2.37
C SER A 342 -12.15 -5.51 -1.47
N ILE A 343 -13.18 -6.26 -1.07
CA ILE A 343 -14.26 -5.72 -0.22
C ILE A 343 -13.83 -5.74 1.26
N LEU A 344 -12.93 -6.63 1.69
CA LEU A 344 -12.50 -6.75 3.08
C LEU A 344 -11.84 -5.46 3.65
N PRO A 345 -10.92 -4.75 2.96
CA PRO A 345 -10.30 -3.53 3.48
C PRO A 345 -11.23 -2.33 3.60
N GLN A 346 -12.21 -2.17 2.70
CA GLN A 346 -13.02 -0.95 2.59
C GLN A 346 -13.70 -0.52 3.91
N PRO A 347 -14.38 -1.42 4.65
CA PRO A 347 -15.13 -1.02 5.83
C PRO A 347 -14.19 -0.60 6.97
N ARG A 348 -12.94 -1.10 6.98
CA ARG A 348 -11.91 -0.72 7.96
C ARG A 348 -11.36 0.67 7.69
N ILE A 349 -11.14 0.99 6.42
CA ILE A 349 -10.70 2.33 6.00
C ILE A 349 -11.80 3.35 6.30
N LEU A 350 -13.06 3.04 5.97
CA LEU A 350 -14.24 3.85 6.32
C LEU A 350 -14.39 4.04 7.84
N MET A 351 -14.21 2.96 8.61
CA MET A 351 -14.23 3.02 10.07
C MET A 351 -13.11 3.93 10.61
N ALA A 352 -11.89 3.85 10.07
CA ALA A 352 -10.78 4.72 10.46
C ALA A 352 -11.06 6.19 10.17
N MET A 353 -11.59 6.51 8.99
CA MET A 353 -11.99 7.87 8.62
C MET A 353 -13.15 8.42 9.46
N ALA A 354 -14.13 7.58 9.79
CA ALA A 354 -15.25 7.96 10.65
C ALA A 354 -14.80 8.20 12.10
N ARG A 355 -13.86 7.38 12.62
CA ARG A 355 -13.23 7.59 13.93
C ARG A 355 -12.43 8.90 13.99
N ASP A 356 -11.85 9.31 12.88
CA ASP A 356 -11.11 10.57 12.75
C ASP A 356 -12.01 11.80 12.52
N GLY A 357 -13.33 11.62 12.40
CA GLY A 357 -14.31 12.71 12.23
C GLY A 357 -14.45 13.24 10.80
N LEU A 358 -13.76 12.62 9.83
CA LEU A 358 -13.82 12.99 8.41
C LEU A 358 -15.08 12.46 7.68
N LEU A 359 -15.74 11.46 8.28
CA LEU A 359 -16.98 10.88 7.79
C LEU A 359 -18.04 10.84 8.88
N PRO A 360 -19.34 10.78 8.52
CA PRO A 360 -20.42 10.62 9.49
C PRO A 360 -20.17 9.42 10.41
N SER A 361 -20.48 9.59 11.70
CA SER A 361 -20.29 8.54 12.74
C SER A 361 -21.01 7.22 12.41
N PHE A 362 -22.01 7.25 11.53
CA PHE A 362 -22.72 6.08 11.01
C PHE A 362 -21.79 4.98 10.47
N PHE A 363 -20.65 5.33 9.88
CA PHE A 363 -19.68 4.37 9.32
C PHE A 363 -18.75 3.75 10.39
N SER A 364 -18.77 4.27 11.62
CA SER A 364 -17.96 3.76 12.75
C SER A 364 -18.69 2.73 13.61
N ASP A 365 -20.00 2.52 13.38
CA ASP A 365 -20.81 1.59 14.15
C ASP A 365 -20.43 0.14 13.86
N ILE A 366 -19.91 -0.55 14.88
CA ILE A 366 -19.54 -1.97 14.81
C ILE A 366 -20.69 -2.81 15.36
N ASN A 367 -21.08 -3.87 14.63
CA ASN A 367 -22.08 -4.82 15.11
C ASN A 367 -21.51 -5.71 16.23
N LYS A 368 -22.20 -5.82 17.37
CA LYS A 368 -21.72 -6.56 18.55
C LYS A 368 -21.50 -8.06 18.29
N LYS A 369 -22.27 -8.68 17.37
CA LYS A 369 -22.18 -10.12 17.07
C LYS A 369 -21.06 -10.46 16.09
N SER A 370 -20.92 -9.71 14.99
CA SER A 370 -19.93 -10.01 13.95
C SER A 370 -18.59 -9.28 14.14
N GLN A 371 -18.54 -8.23 14.97
CA GLN A 371 -17.39 -7.32 15.12
C GLN A 371 -16.96 -6.66 13.79
N VAL A 372 -17.87 -6.62 12.80
CA VAL A 372 -17.66 -5.98 11.49
C VAL A 372 -18.58 -4.75 11.38
N PRO A 373 -18.14 -3.65 10.74
CA PRO A 373 -19.00 -2.50 10.42
C PRO A 373 -19.95 -2.81 9.26
N VAL A 374 -21.01 -3.59 9.55
CA VAL A 374 -21.98 -4.11 8.57
C VAL A 374 -22.58 -3.02 7.67
N LYS A 375 -22.88 -1.85 8.24
CA LYS A 375 -23.45 -0.71 7.50
C LYS A 375 -22.51 -0.23 6.40
N SER A 376 -21.23 -0.09 6.71
CA SER A 376 -20.19 0.34 5.78
C SER A 376 -20.01 -0.69 4.67
N THR A 377 -19.94 -1.98 5.03
CA THR A 377 -19.84 -3.09 4.07
C THR A 377 -21.03 -3.14 3.11
N LEU A 378 -22.25 -2.90 3.60
CA LEU A 378 -23.45 -2.92 2.76
C LEU A 378 -23.46 -1.75 1.76
N VAL A 379 -23.07 -0.55 2.19
CA VAL A 379 -23.02 0.64 1.33
C VAL A 379 -21.97 0.47 0.23
N THR A 380 -20.77 0.00 0.56
CA THR A 380 -19.71 -0.18 -0.44
C THR A 380 -19.97 -1.37 -1.34
N GLY A 381 -20.51 -2.47 -0.80
CA GLY A 381 -20.94 -3.64 -1.57
C GLY A 381 -22.05 -3.30 -2.56
N LEU A 382 -23.04 -2.49 -2.16
CA LEU A 382 -24.09 -2.00 -3.06
C LEU A 382 -23.51 -1.10 -4.16
N GLY A 383 -22.60 -0.19 -3.82
CA GLY A 383 -21.91 0.64 -4.81
C GLY A 383 -21.11 -0.19 -5.82
N SER A 384 -20.39 -1.21 -5.36
CA SER A 384 -19.67 -2.16 -6.20
C SER A 384 -20.61 -2.98 -7.10
N ALA A 385 -21.75 -3.43 -6.57
CA ALA A 385 -22.74 -4.16 -7.37
C ALA A 385 -23.33 -3.30 -8.50
N VAL A 386 -23.60 -2.01 -8.24
CA VAL A 386 -24.07 -1.06 -9.26
C VAL A 386 -23.01 -0.81 -10.33
N LEU A 387 -21.75 -0.61 -9.94
CA LEU A 387 -20.66 -0.40 -10.91
C LEU A 387 -20.39 -1.67 -11.74
N ALA A 388 -20.40 -2.85 -11.12
CA ALA A 388 -20.29 -4.13 -11.81
C ALA A 388 -21.41 -4.35 -12.84
N PHE A 389 -22.61 -3.84 -12.57
CA PHE A 389 -23.75 -3.93 -13.47
C PHE A 389 -23.59 -3.07 -14.73
N PHE A 390 -23.06 -1.85 -14.62
CA PHE A 390 -23.05 -0.86 -15.72
C PHE A 390 -21.73 -0.70 -16.47
N MET A 391 -20.57 -1.03 -15.91
CA MET A 391 -19.27 -0.68 -16.50
C MET A 391 -18.48 -1.90 -16.97
N ASP A 392 -17.66 -1.81 -18.01
CA ASP A 392 -16.84 -2.93 -18.50
C ASP A 392 -15.53 -3.16 -17.73
N VAL A 393 -15.02 -4.40 -17.79
CA VAL A 393 -13.80 -4.83 -17.07
C VAL A 393 -12.59 -3.98 -17.46
N SER A 394 -12.41 -3.68 -18.74
CA SER A 394 -11.25 -2.91 -19.24
C SER A 394 -11.25 -1.46 -18.73
N GLN A 395 -12.42 -0.81 -18.73
CA GLN A 395 -12.60 0.55 -18.20
C GLN A 395 -12.35 0.57 -16.69
N LEU A 396 -12.93 -0.38 -15.97
CA LEU A 396 -12.75 -0.52 -14.52
C LEU A 396 -11.27 -0.78 -14.17
N ALA A 397 -10.59 -1.70 -14.87
CA ALA A 397 -9.18 -2.01 -14.63
C ALA A 397 -8.27 -0.79 -14.85
N GLY A 398 -8.49 -0.01 -15.92
CA GLY A 398 -7.74 1.21 -16.17
C GLY A 398 -7.92 2.25 -15.06
N MET A 399 -9.17 2.46 -14.59
CA MET A 399 -9.47 3.38 -13.50
C MET A 399 -8.83 2.96 -12.16
N VAL A 400 -8.85 1.65 -11.86
CA VAL A 400 -8.23 1.10 -10.64
C VAL A 400 -6.72 1.34 -10.65
N SER A 401 -6.03 0.98 -11.74
CA SER A 401 -4.57 1.13 -11.83
C SER A 401 -4.12 2.57 -11.59
N VAL A 402 -4.84 3.56 -12.12
CA VAL A 402 -4.55 4.99 -11.87
C VAL A 402 -4.71 5.33 -10.38
N GLY A 403 -5.80 4.89 -9.75
CA GLY A 403 -6.05 5.10 -8.32
C GLY A 403 -4.98 4.48 -7.43
N THR A 404 -4.60 3.22 -7.70
CA THR A 404 -3.59 2.50 -6.92
C THR A 404 -2.20 3.10 -7.07
N LEU A 405 -1.80 3.51 -8.28
CA LEU A 405 -0.52 4.19 -8.49
C LEU A 405 -0.46 5.51 -7.71
N LEU A 406 -1.57 6.25 -7.63
CA LEU A 406 -1.68 7.44 -6.81
C LEU A 406 -1.56 7.11 -5.30
N ALA A 407 -2.17 6.02 -4.83
CA ALA A 407 -2.00 5.58 -3.44
C ALA A 407 -0.55 5.15 -3.13
N PHE A 408 0.09 4.39 -4.02
CA PHE A 408 1.45 3.87 -3.82
C PHE A 408 2.50 4.97 -3.86
N THR A 409 2.36 5.93 -4.78
CA THR A 409 3.23 7.11 -4.82
C THR A 409 3.12 7.91 -3.53
N MET A 410 1.91 8.09 -2.98
CA MET A 410 1.73 8.75 -1.69
C MET A 410 2.32 7.98 -0.51
N VAL A 411 2.30 6.65 -0.53
CA VAL A 411 2.99 5.83 0.48
C VAL A 411 4.51 5.97 0.37
N ALA A 412 5.06 5.97 -0.84
CA ALA A 412 6.49 6.22 -1.06
C ALA A 412 6.91 7.61 -0.56
N ILE A 413 6.11 8.65 -0.85
CA ILE A 413 6.30 10.00 -0.33
C ILE A 413 6.22 10.01 1.21
N SER A 414 5.28 9.28 1.79
CA SER A 414 5.12 9.17 3.25
C SER A 414 6.35 8.56 3.91
N VAL A 415 6.99 7.53 3.31
CA VAL A 415 8.27 6.98 3.78
C VAL A 415 9.37 8.03 3.73
N LEU A 416 9.50 8.77 2.62
CA LEU A 416 10.50 9.83 2.50
C LEU A 416 10.30 10.92 3.56
N ILE A 417 9.07 11.38 3.75
CA ILE A 417 8.76 12.38 4.78
C ILE A 417 9.12 11.83 6.16
N LEU A 418 8.77 10.58 6.48
CA LEU A 418 9.05 9.99 7.78
C LEU A 418 10.56 9.82 8.05
N ARG A 419 11.38 9.62 7.01
CA ARG A 419 12.85 9.50 7.12
C ARG A 419 13.56 10.83 7.23
N TYR A 420 13.16 11.85 6.47
CA TYR A 420 13.90 13.12 6.37
C TYR A 420 13.28 14.27 7.16
N VAL A 421 11.97 14.21 7.45
CA VAL A 421 11.23 15.22 8.21
C VAL A 421 10.33 14.50 9.23
N PRO A 422 10.91 13.82 10.24
CA PRO A 422 10.13 13.12 11.24
C PRO A 422 9.14 14.11 11.89
N PRO A 423 7.85 13.73 12.06
CA PRO A 423 6.89 14.57 12.73
C PRO A 423 7.41 14.90 14.14
N ASN A 424 7.26 16.16 14.55
CA ASN A 424 7.93 16.76 15.73
C ASN A 424 7.63 16.10 17.08
N GLU A 425 6.76 15.09 17.14
CA GLU A 425 6.33 14.49 18.39
C GLU A 425 6.32 12.97 18.25
N VAL A 426 7.46 12.38 18.63
CA VAL A 426 7.49 10.99 19.05
C VAL A 426 7.91 11.07 20.51
N PRO A 427 7.05 10.66 21.45
CA PRO A 427 7.34 10.82 22.86
C PRO A 427 8.69 10.18 23.18
N PHE A 428 9.51 10.90 23.94
CA PHE A 428 10.77 10.36 24.45
C PHE A 428 10.49 9.02 25.15
N PRO A 429 11.41 8.04 25.08
CA PRO A 429 11.29 6.83 25.88
C PRO A 429 11.03 7.24 27.34
N SER A 430 10.09 6.54 28.00
CA SER A 430 9.59 6.90 29.34
C SER A 430 10.71 7.09 30.37
N SER A 431 11.84 6.41 30.20
CA SER A 431 13.04 6.58 31.03
C SER A 431 13.67 7.98 30.92
N LEU A 432 13.67 8.59 29.74
CA LEU A 432 14.19 9.95 29.53
C LEU A 432 13.20 11.01 29.99
N GLN A 433 11.89 10.76 29.84
CA GLN A 433 10.84 11.63 30.35
C GLN A 433 10.86 11.68 31.89
N GLU A 434 11.04 10.54 32.57
CA GLU A 434 11.22 10.49 34.03
C GLU A 434 12.50 11.19 34.50
N ILE A 435 13.59 11.11 33.73
CA ILE A 435 14.83 11.83 34.02
C ILE A 435 14.65 13.35 33.84
N ILE A 436 13.98 13.78 32.77
CA ILE A 436 13.71 15.19 32.49
C ILE A 436 12.75 15.77 33.55
N ASP A 437 11.69 15.03 33.89
CA ASP A 437 10.72 15.45 34.91
C ASP A 437 11.37 15.47 36.30
N SER A 438 12.24 14.50 36.65
CA SER A 438 12.94 14.50 37.93
C SER A 438 14.01 15.60 38.05
N VAL A 439 14.67 15.97 36.95
CA VAL A 439 15.62 17.10 36.90
C VAL A 439 14.88 18.45 36.92
N SER A 440 13.77 18.56 36.19
CA SER A 440 12.85 19.71 36.20
C SER A 440 12.23 19.95 37.59
N LEU A 441 11.84 18.87 38.28
CA LEU A 441 11.33 18.95 39.65
C LEU A 441 12.41 19.45 40.61
N ARG A 442 13.65 18.96 40.51
CA ARG A 442 14.78 19.43 41.34
C ARG A 442 15.15 20.89 41.09
N TYR A 443 15.00 21.37 39.86
CA TYR A 443 15.25 22.78 39.54
C TYR A 443 14.13 23.69 40.07
N SER A 444 12.88 23.19 40.08
CA SER A 444 11.73 23.93 40.65
C SER A 444 11.72 23.95 42.17
N THR A 445 12.23 22.93 42.86
CA THR A 445 12.43 22.96 44.32
C THR A 445 13.65 23.76 44.77
N GLY A 446 14.67 23.92 43.90
CA GLY A 446 15.84 24.75 44.21
C GLY A 446 15.63 26.27 44.10
N SER A 447 14.55 26.74 43.45
CA SER A 447 14.28 28.17 43.23
C SER A 447 13.09 28.74 44.03
N ARG A 448 12.59 28.02 45.05
CA ARG A 448 11.49 28.50 45.90
C ARG A 448 11.83 28.79 47.37
N ASP A 449 13.08 28.64 47.80
CA ASP A 449 13.50 28.96 49.18
C ASP A 449 14.57 30.06 49.29
N VAL A 450 14.49 31.11 48.45
CA VAL A 450 15.27 32.34 48.66
C VAL A 450 14.35 33.56 48.69
N THR A 451 13.42 33.62 49.64
CA THR A 451 12.96 34.88 50.24
C THR A 451 12.13 34.62 51.51
N LYS A 452 12.62 35.12 52.67
CA LYS A 452 12.12 35.05 54.08
C LYS A 452 13.03 34.15 54.92
N GLU A 453 13.75 34.55 55.97
CA GLU A 453 13.66 35.69 56.90
C GLU A 453 15.07 36.08 57.39
N LYS A 454 15.28 37.37 57.67
CA LYS A 454 16.34 37.88 58.56
C LYS A 454 15.72 38.05 59.95
N SER A 455 16.24 37.38 60.98
CA SER A 455 16.52 37.96 62.31
C SER A 455 16.96 36.92 63.35
N GLY A 456 18.04 37.19 64.09
CA GLY A 456 18.12 36.83 65.52
C GLY A 456 18.97 35.63 65.96
N PHE A 457 20.24 35.89 66.29
CA PHE A 457 20.93 35.59 67.56
C PHE A 457 21.04 34.16 68.18
N HIS A 458 22.30 33.83 68.52
CA HIS A 458 22.85 32.99 69.61
C HIS A 458 22.99 31.43 69.54
N ALA A 459 24.28 31.03 69.49
CA ALA A 459 25.04 30.11 70.38
C ALA A 459 24.60 28.64 70.58
N GLY A 460 25.54 27.71 70.35
CA GLY A 460 25.45 26.33 70.85
C GLY A 460 26.39 25.30 70.19
N THR A 461 27.60 25.19 70.73
CA THR A 461 28.42 23.98 71.01
C THR A 461 28.32 22.67 70.17
N SER A 462 29.53 22.24 69.76
CA SER A 462 30.13 20.88 69.87
C SER A 462 29.95 19.78 68.80
N MET A 463 31.14 19.23 68.47
CA MET A 463 31.53 17.85 68.12
C MET A 463 31.54 17.39 66.65
N ASP A 464 32.76 17.50 66.07
CA ASP A 464 33.57 16.43 65.48
C ASP A 464 32.86 15.22 64.84
N SER A 465 33.13 14.98 63.56
CA SER A 465 34.31 14.18 63.19
C SER A 465 34.39 13.89 61.68
N ASN A 466 35.63 13.88 61.20
CA ASN A 466 36.14 13.25 59.96
C ASN A 466 36.14 14.09 58.67
N LEU A 467 37.11 14.99 58.59
CA LEU A 467 37.98 15.14 57.41
C LEU A 467 39.23 14.25 57.65
N PRO A 468 39.85 13.63 56.62
CA PRO A 468 40.92 14.28 55.83
C PRO A 468 40.83 13.90 54.33
N LEU A 469 41.56 14.41 53.32
CA LEU A 469 42.67 15.34 53.09
C LEU A 469 42.69 15.56 51.55
N LEU A 470 42.76 16.80 51.07
CA LEU A 470 43.95 17.39 50.38
C LEU A 470 44.11 17.10 48.88
N GLY A 471 44.12 18.16 48.06
CA GLY A 471 44.65 18.12 46.69
C GLY A 471 44.43 19.40 45.90
N LYS A 472 45.46 20.27 45.87
CA LYS A 472 45.55 21.59 45.24
C LYS A 472 45.16 21.67 43.75
N ALA A 473 44.50 22.81 43.44
CA ALA A 473 44.72 23.73 42.31
C ALA A 473 44.50 23.23 40.86
N THR A 474 43.57 23.88 40.14
CA THR A 474 43.85 24.83 39.03
C THR A 474 42.54 25.28 38.37
N ALA A 475 42.57 26.47 37.77
CA ALA A 475 41.45 27.15 37.13
C ALA A 475 40.67 26.27 36.14
N ILE A 476 39.34 26.30 36.21
CA ILE A 476 38.47 25.77 35.16
C ILE A 476 37.65 26.94 34.63
N GLU A 477 38.10 27.39 33.47
CA GLU A 477 37.40 28.19 32.48
C GLU A 477 36.01 27.57 32.19
N TYR A 478 34.94 28.37 32.27
CA TYR A 478 33.56 27.93 32.18
C TYR A 478 33.22 27.29 30.80
N PRO A 479 32.80 26.01 30.72
CA PRO A 479 32.42 25.37 29.46
C PRO A 479 30.90 25.41 29.17
N ILE A 480 30.16 26.31 29.81
CA ILE A 480 28.67 26.29 29.77
C ILE A 480 28.12 27.14 28.60
N ILE A 481 28.84 28.19 28.16
CA ILE A 481 28.35 29.10 27.12
C ILE A 481 28.56 28.53 25.71
N VAL A 482 29.65 27.81 25.46
CA VAL A 482 29.95 27.20 24.14
C VAL A 482 28.99 26.05 23.81
N LYS A 483 28.48 25.33 24.81
CA LYS A 483 27.55 24.22 24.59
C LYS A 483 26.15 24.71 24.19
N GLN A 484 25.76 25.90 24.66
CA GLN A 484 24.45 26.50 24.38
C GLN A 484 24.39 27.12 22.97
N GLU A 485 25.49 27.72 22.49
CA GLU A 485 25.62 28.11 21.08
C GLU A 485 25.72 26.90 20.15
N ALA A 486 26.42 25.83 20.55
CA ALA A 486 26.49 24.60 19.76
C ALA A 486 25.13 23.90 19.64
N GLN A 487 24.31 23.89 20.71
CA GLN A 487 22.96 23.33 20.67
C GLN A 487 21.99 24.22 19.88
N GLY A 488 22.11 25.55 19.98
CA GLY A 488 21.35 26.50 19.15
C GLY A 488 21.66 26.36 17.67
N ASN A 489 22.96 26.30 17.30
CA ASN A 489 23.38 26.06 15.92
C ASN A 489 22.98 24.67 15.41
N PHE A 490 23.04 23.64 16.25
CA PHE A 490 22.60 22.29 15.88
C PHE A 490 21.08 22.25 15.58
N VAL A 491 20.25 22.85 16.44
CA VAL A 491 18.78 22.92 16.25
C VAL A 491 18.39 23.79 15.06
N ILE A 492 19.09 24.91 14.81
CA ILE A 492 18.89 25.76 13.63
C ILE A 492 19.30 25.02 12.34
N ASN A 493 20.37 24.22 12.39
CA ASN A 493 20.82 23.41 11.25
C ASN A 493 19.85 22.24 10.98
N GLU A 494 19.28 21.62 12.01
CA GLU A 494 18.26 20.57 11.87
C GLU A 494 16.95 21.11 11.28
N GLY A 495 16.50 22.29 11.72
CA GLY A 495 15.34 22.97 11.15
C GLY A 495 15.55 23.39 9.70
N SER A 496 16.75 23.86 9.37
CA SER A 496 17.13 24.21 7.98
C SER A 496 17.25 22.95 7.11
N ARG A 497 17.82 21.86 7.64
CA ARG A 497 17.90 20.55 6.97
C ARG A 497 16.51 19.98 6.68
N ARG A 498 15.57 20.06 7.62
CA ARG A 498 14.18 19.62 7.44
C ARG A 498 13.44 20.46 6.39
N LYS A 499 13.67 21.78 6.36
CA LYS A 499 13.13 22.65 5.30
C LYS A 499 13.71 22.27 3.95
N ILE A 500 15.04 22.12 3.85
CA ILE A 500 15.72 21.71 2.61
C ILE A 500 15.17 20.36 2.14
N ALA A 501 15.11 19.36 3.01
CA ALA A 501 14.56 18.05 2.68
C ALA A 501 13.09 18.11 2.23
N GLY A 502 12.25 18.91 2.89
CA GLY A 502 10.86 19.12 2.48
C GLY A 502 10.72 19.74 1.09
N TRP A 503 11.54 20.75 0.78
CA TRP A 503 11.60 21.36 -0.55
C TRP A 503 12.13 20.38 -1.60
N THR A 504 13.13 19.57 -1.27
CA THR A 504 13.67 18.53 -2.13
C THR A 504 12.63 17.45 -2.44
N ILE A 505 11.89 16.95 -1.45
CA ILE A 505 10.79 15.99 -1.66
C ILE A 505 9.73 16.59 -2.59
N THR A 506 9.35 17.85 -2.36
CA THR A 506 8.38 18.55 -3.20
C THR A 506 8.88 18.66 -4.64
N ALA A 507 10.16 19.01 -4.84
CA ALA A 507 10.79 19.08 -6.16
C ALA A 507 10.81 17.71 -6.86
N THR A 508 11.10 16.62 -6.14
CA THR A 508 11.04 15.25 -6.67
C THR A 508 9.62 14.87 -7.10
N CYS A 509 8.61 15.23 -6.30
CA CYS A 509 7.20 14.96 -6.63
C CYS A 509 6.76 15.75 -7.87
N VAL A 510 7.12 17.03 -7.96
CA VAL A 510 6.83 17.88 -9.12
C VAL A 510 7.56 17.35 -10.36
N GLY A 511 8.81 16.92 -10.23
CA GLY A 511 9.58 16.29 -11.31
C GLY A 511 8.90 15.03 -11.85
N ALA A 512 8.47 14.12 -10.96
CA ALA A 512 7.75 12.91 -11.31
C ALA A 512 6.40 13.22 -11.99
N PHE A 513 5.65 14.19 -11.48
CA PHE A 513 4.38 14.62 -12.07
C PHE A 513 4.57 15.20 -13.48
N LEU A 514 5.56 16.07 -13.68
CA LEU A 514 5.86 16.65 -14.99
C LEU A 514 6.29 15.58 -15.99
N LEU A 515 7.06 14.58 -15.55
CA LEU A 515 7.50 13.47 -16.38
C LEU A 515 6.32 12.57 -16.79
N ALA A 516 5.43 12.24 -15.84
CA ALA A 516 4.21 11.48 -16.13
C ALA A 516 3.25 12.25 -17.05
N TYR A 517 3.09 13.55 -16.83
CA TYR A 517 2.26 14.42 -17.67
C TYR A 517 2.82 14.50 -19.10
N ALA A 518 4.12 14.76 -19.26
CA ALA A 518 4.77 14.77 -20.56
C ALA A 518 4.71 13.40 -21.25
N ALA A 519 4.76 12.29 -20.50
CA ALA A 519 4.62 10.95 -21.06
C ALA A 519 3.20 10.69 -21.57
N SER A 520 2.18 11.21 -20.89
CA SER A 520 0.77 10.91 -21.16
C SER A 520 0.13 11.79 -22.23
N ASP A 521 0.54 13.06 -22.34
CA ASP A 521 -0.09 14.02 -23.25
C ASP A 521 0.50 13.93 -24.68
N LEU A 522 -0.20 13.17 -25.53
CA LEU A 522 0.13 13.02 -26.95
C LEU A 522 -0.27 14.24 -27.80
N ASN A 523 -1.07 15.17 -27.25
CA ASN A 523 -1.50 16.37 -27.97
C ASN A 523 -0.45 17.48 -27.93
N LEU A 524 0.54 17.39 -27.04
CA LEU A 524 1.65 18.34 -26.99
C LEU A 524 2.56 18.20 -28.23
N PRO A 525 3.04 19.32 -28.81
CA PRO A 525 4.04 19.26 -29.87
C PRO A 525 5.31 18.58 -29.34
N ARG A 526 5.93 17.72 -30.17
CA ARG A 526 7.07 16.87 -29.78
C ARG A 526 8.17 17.65 -29.03
N LEU A 527 8.50 18.86 -29.48
CA LEU A 527 9.52 19.71 -28.86
C LEU A 527 9.17 20.07 -27.40
N LEU A 528 7.93 20.48 -27.15
CA LEU A 528 7.45 20.86 -25.82
C LEU A 528 7.40 19.62 -24.91
N ARG A 529 7.00 18.47 -25.45
CA ARG A 529 7.01 17.19 -24.72
C ARG A 529 8.43 16.81 -24.26
N PHE A 530 9.43 16.93 -25.13
CA PHE A 530 10.83 16.68 -24.76
C PHE A 530 11.36 17.69 -23.73
N ILE A 531 11.00 18.97 -23.84
CA ILE A 531 11.40 20.00 -22.87
C ILE A 531 10.80 19.71 -21.49
N VAL A 532 9.50 19.43 -21.41
CA VAL A 532 8.83 19.13 -20.14
C VAL A 532 9.37 17.83 -19.54
N CYS A 533 9.63 16.80 -20.37
CA CYS A 533 10.27 15.56 -19.94
C CYS A 533 11.69 15.81 -19.40
N GLY A 534 12.49 16.63 -20.08
CA GLY A 534 13.84 16.99 -19.65
C GLY A 534 13.85 17.76 -18.33
N ILE A 535 12.94 18.73 -18.16
CA ILE A 535 12.78 19.49 -16.91
C ILE A 535 12.33 18.55 -15.78
N GLY A 536 11.33 17.70 -16.03
CA GLY A 536 10.82 16.73 -15.06
C GLY A 536 11.92 15.75 -14.62
N GLY A 537 12.68 15.20 -15.57
CA GLY A 537 13.79 14.29 -15.31
C GLY A 537 14.93 14.96 -14.53
N ALA A 538 15.29 16.20 -14.89
CA ALA A 538 16.31 16.96 -14.17
C ALA A 538 15.91 17.24 -12.71
N LEU A 539 14.65 17.66 -12.47
CA LEU A 539 14.12 17.89 -11.13
C LEU A 539 14.10 16.60 -10.29
N LEU A 540 13.71 15.49 -10.89
CA LEU A 540 13.65 14.19 -10.23
C LEU A 540 15.06 13.71 -9.86
N LEU A 541 16.00 13.73 -10.81
CA LEU A 541 17.40 13.34 -10.58
C LEU A 541 18.07 14.23 -9.54
N PHE A 542 17.93 15.55 -9.66
CA PHE A 542 18.47 16.50 -8.69
C PHE A 542 17.88 16.24 -7.29
N GLY A 543 16.57 16.05 -7.20
CA GLY A 543 15.89 15.74 -5.95
C GLY A 543 16.41 14.47 -5.29
N LEU A 544 16.57 13.38 -6.07
CA LEU A 544 17.13 12.12 -5.58
C LEU A 544 18.58 12.25 -5.14
N ILE A 545 19.43 12.92 -5.93
CA ILE A 545 20.85 13.14 -5.57
C ILE A 545 20.95 13.90 -4.25
N VAL A 546 20.21 15.00 -4.10
CA VAL A 546 20.19 15.79 -2.87
C VAL A 546 19.68 14.96 -1.69
N LEU A 547 18.62 14.15 -1.87
CA LEU A 547 18.14 13.23 -0.83
C LEU A 547 19.19 12.20 -0.41
N THR A 548 19.97 11.67 -1.36
CA THR A 548 21.06 10.73 -1.05
C THR A 548 22.26 11.40 -0.35
N CYS A 549 22.48 12.69 -0.57
CA CYS A 549 23.55 13.45 0.07
C CYS A 549 23.19 13.96 1.48
N ILE A 550 21.90 14.01 1.82
CA ILE A 550 21.46 14.37 3.17
C ILE A 550 21.61 13.15 4.08
N GLU A 551 22.43 13.27 5.14
CA GLU A 551 22.56 12.24 6.17
C GLU A 551 21.18 11.90 6.75
N GLN A 552 20.84 10.62 6.77
CA GLN A 552 19.62 10.12 7.41
C GLN A 552 19.73 10.36 8.92
N ASP A 553 18.62 10.74 9.57
CA ASP A 553 18.57 10.82 11.03
C ASP A 553 18.68 9.40 11.62
N ASP A 554 19.92 8.94 11.83
CA ASP A 554 20.26 7.65 12.43
C ASP A 554 19.83 7.54 13.91
N ALA A 555 19.36 8.65 14.51
CA ALA A 555 19.04 8.75 15.94
C ALA A 555 17.80 7.96 16.40
N ARG A 556 17.20 7.09 15.56
CA ARG A 556 16.06 6.22 15.95
C ARG A 556 16.21 4.73 15.63
N HIS A 557 17.40 4.27 15.29
CA HIS A 557 17.65 2.83 15.14
C HIS A 557 17.54 2.01 16.45
N THR A 558 17.22 2.63 17.59
CA THR A 558 16.97 1.96 18.88
C THR A 558 15.48 1.68 19.18
N PHE A 559 14.60 1.68 18.17
CA PHE A 559 13.22 1.19 18.32
C PHE A 559 12.98 -0.03 17.43
N GLY A 560 13.45 -1.18 17.91
CA GLY A 560 13.25 -2.47 17.29
C GLY A 560 14.36 -3.42 17.73
N HIS A 561 14.10 -4.20 18.79
CA HIS A 561 14.97 -5.31 19.14
C HIS A 561 15.24 -6.15 17.89
N SER A 562 16.52 -6.45 17.66
CA SER A 562 17.01 -7.37 16.63
C SER A 562 16.18 -8.66 16.62
N GLY A 563 15.27 -8.73 15.66
CA GLY A 563 14.22 -9.73 15.57
C GLY A 563 13.94 -10.09 14.12
N GLY A 564 15.00 -10.46 13.40
CA GLY A 564 14.96 -11.32 12.20
C GLY A 564 14.34 -10.70 10.94
N MET A 565 15.18 -10.21 10.04
CA MET A 565 15.16 -10.51 8.60
C MET A 565 16.29 -9.76 7.88
N TRP A 566 17.37 -10.49 7.57
CA TRP A 566 18.51 -9.99 6.81
C TRP A 566 18.20 -9.57 5.36
N LEU A 567 16.99 -9.87 4.83
CA LEU A 567 16.59 -9.47 3.48
C LEU A 567 16.34 -7.97 3.32
N PHE A 568 16.06 -7.21 4.39
CA PHE A 568 15.75 -5.78 4.30
C PHE A 568 16.97 -4.85 4.35
N ALA A 569 18.15 -5.38 4.68
CA ALA A 569 19.43 -4.69 4.49
C ALA A 569 19.84 -4.59 2.99
N LEU A 570 19.03 -5.14 2.07
CA LEU A 570 19.22 -5.00 0.63
C LEU A 570 18.68 -3.69 0.05
N ILE A 571 17.98 -2.84 0.81
CA ILE A 571 17.45 -1.57 0.26
C ILE A 571 18.59 -0.60 -0.15
N PRO A 572 19.70 -0.45 0.59
CA PRO A 572 20.85 0.32 0.12
C PRO A 572 21.62 -0.35 -1.04
N SER A 573 21.66 -1.69 -1.08
CA SER A 573 22.44 -2.45 -2.06
C SER A 573 21.69 -2.77 -3.35
N ALA A 574 20.36 -2.83 -3.34
CA ALA A 574 19.51 -2.95 -4.54
C ALA A 574 19.46 -1.63 -5.33
N VAL A 575 19.47 -0.48 -4.64
CA VAL A 575 19.64 0.84 -5.27
C VAL A 575 21.06 0.98 -5.87
N SER A 576 22.09 0.46 -5.19
CA SER A 576 23.45 0.38 -5.77
C SER A 576 23.57 -0.62 -6.93
N CYS A 577 22.77 -1.69 -6.94
CA CYS A 577 22.77 -2.69 -8.02
C CYS A 577 22.05 -2.15 -9.28
N PHE A 578 20.96 -1.39 -9.11
CA PHE A 578 20.29 -0.68 -10.20
C PHE A 578 21.19 0.38 -10.85
N HIS A 579 22.07 1.02 -10.08
CA HIS A 579 23.05 1.96 -10.63
C HIS A 579 24.09 1.28 -11.52
N LYS A 580 24.47 0.03 -11.24
CA LYS A 580 25.39 -0.74 -12.10
C LYS A 580 24.75 -1.28 -13.37
N VAL A 581 23.45 -1.57 -13.38
CA VAL A 581 22.74 -2.05 -14.59
C VAL A 581 22.36 -0.89 -15.51
N SER A 582 21.96 0.26 -14.96
CA SER A 582 21.57 1.43 -15.77
C SER A 582 22.75 2.15 -16.42
N LEU A 583 23.98 2.01 -15.90
CA LEU A 583 25.19 2.57 -16.53
C LEU A 583 25.74 1.72 -17.69
N VAL A 584 25.29 0.47 -17.84
CA VAL A 584 25.72 -0.41 -18.95
C VAL A 584 24.80 -0.27 -20.18
N THR A 585 23.60 0.29 -20.04
CA THR A 585 22.65 0.47 -21.15
C THR A 585 22.66 1.86 -21.80
N THR A 586 23.49 2.80 -21.32
CA THR A 586 23.70 4.12 -21.94
C THR A 586 25.04 4.27 -22.68
N CYS A 587 25.73 3.16 -22.93
CA CYS A 587 26.85 3.10 -23.87
C CYS A 587 26.68 1.88 -24.79
N THR A 588 25.69 1.93 -25.68
CA THR A 588 25.73 1.32 -27.04
C THR A 588 24.68 2.00 -27.91
#